data_AF-A0A1V6B505-F1
#
_entry.id   AF-A0A1V6B505-F1
#
_cell.length_a   1.000
_cell.length_b   1.000
_cell.length_c   1.000
_cell.angle_alpha   90.00
_cell.angle_beta   90.00
_cell.angle_gamma   90.00
#
_symmetry.space_group_name_H-M   'P 1'
#
loop_
_entity.id
_entity.type
_entity.pdbx_description
1 polymer ?
#
loop_
_entity_poly.entity_id
_entity_poly.type
_entity_poly.pdbx_seq_one_letter_code
_entity_poly.pdbx_strand_id
1 'polypeptide(L)'
;MNDFLCPKCKQHLRVGEHIIFKVKGAGKQSALLLLSPHIGNYTSIKHPSFEFKQGDTLEFFCPLCGASLKSDIHPNLALVLMKDETGKGFAVYFSQVAGEHSTYETDGDSVHIEGEDAGRYTYFKIGEKFKKYF
;
A
#
# COMPACT_ATOMS: atom_id res chain seq x y z
N MET A 1 16.36 4.26 -7.40
CA MET A 1 15.35 3.36 -6.81
C MET A 1 14.36 4.17 -6.00
N ASN A 2 13.08 3.86 -6.08
CA ASN A 2 12.07 4.53 -5.25
C ASN A 2 12.09 4.01 -3.81
N ASP A 3 11.98 4.93 -2.87
CA ASP A 3 11.82 4.64 -1.45
C ASP A 3 10.34 4.56 -1.07
N PHE A 4 10.01 3.67 -0.15
CA PHE A 4 8.68 3.56 0.44
C PHE A 4 8.75 3.78 1.94
N LEU A 5 7.96 4.72 2.44
CA LEU A 5 7.99 5.21 3.80
C LEU A 5 6.63 5.02 4.47
N CYS A 6 6.65 4.69 5.76
CA CYS A 6 5.44 4.69 6.57
C CYS A 6 4.89 6.13 6.72
N PRO A 7 3.59 6.38 6.49
CA PRO A 7 3.02 7.72 6.69
C PRO A 7 2.99 8.16 8.15
N LYS A 8 3.15 7.23 9.11
CA LYS A 8 3.08 7.47 10.56
C LYS A 8 4.46 7.71 11.18
N CYS A 9 5.40 6.78 11.02
CA CYS A 9 6.74 6.90 11.60
C CYS A 9 7.81 7.41 10.63
N LYS A 10 7.48 7.58 9.34
CA LYS A 10 8.39 8.05 8.27
C LYS A 10 9.63 7.17 8.05
N GLN A 11 9.67 5.96 8.59
CA GLN A 11 10.76 5.00 8.36
C GLN A 11 10.57 4.17 7.08
N HIS A 12 11.68 3.66 6.54
CA HIS A 12 11.72 2.87 5.31
C HIS A 12 11.05 1.50 5.47
N LEU A 13 10.14 1.20 4.54
CA LEU A 13 9.43 -0.08 4.42
C LEU A 13 10.05 -0.98 3.35
N ARG A 14 10.88 -0.42 2.46
CA ARG A 14 11.56 -1.16 1.40
C ARG A 14 12.88 -1.74 1.91
N VAL A 15 13.11 -3.03 1.65
CA VAL A 15 14.40 -3.70 1.83
C VAL A 15 14.67 -4.56 0.59
N GLY A 16 15.76 -4.26 -0.12
CA GLY A 16 16.06 -4.87 -1.42
C GLY A 16 14.95 -4.63 -2.44
N GLU A 17 14.47 -5.72 -3.05
CA GLU A 17 13.43 -5.70 -4.09
C GLU A 17 12.00 -5.89 -3.55
N HIS A 18 11.78 -5.61 -2.25
CA HIS A 18 10.46 -5.80 -1.63
C HIS A 18 10.08 -4.64 -0.72
N ILE A 19 8.79 -4.29 -0.74
CA ILE A 19 8.14 -3.51 0.32
C ILE A 19 7.58 -4.48 1.35
N ILE A 20 7.94 -4.30 2.61
CA ILE A 20 7.58 -5.23 3.69
C ILE A 20 6.44 -4.65 4.52
N PHE A 21 5.39 -5.43 4.67
CA PHE A 21 4.24 -5.13 5.51
C PHE A 21 4.04 -6.19 6.58
N LYS A 22 3.52 -5.79 7.73
CA LYS A 22 2.81 -6.70 8.61
C LYS A 22 1.36 -6.72 8.17
N VAL A 23 0.79 -7.90 7.94
CA VAL A 23 -0.62 -8.07 7.57
C VAL A 23 -1.36 -8.90 8.61
N LYS A 24 -2.67 -8.67 8.73
CA LYS A 24 -3.57 -9.46 9.56
C LYS A 24 -4.81 -9.85 8.76
N GLY A 25 -5.08 -11.15 8.67
CA GLY A 25 -6.24 -11.70 7.97
C GLY A 25 -7.43 -12.00 8.90
N ALA A 26 -8.51 -12.50 8.31
CA ALA A 26 -9.65 -13.04 9.05
C ALA A 26 -9.20 -14.24 9.90
N GLY A 27 -9.38 -14.16 11.23
CA GLY A 27 -8.91 -15.19 12.18
C GLY A 27 -7.76 -14.78 13.10
N LYS A 28 -7.36 -13.50 13.12
CA LYS A 28 -6.31 -12.93 14.00
C LYS A 28 -4.88 -13.44 13.74
N GLN A 29 -4.64 -14.27 12.73
CA GLN A 29 -3.29 -14.62 12.31
C GLN A 29 -2.62 -13.40 11.66
N SER A 30 -1.36 -13.16 12.02
CA SER A 30 -0.54 -12.10 11.43
C SER A 30 0.65 -12.72 10.71
N ALA A 31 1.09 -12.08 9.63
CA ALA A 31 2.25 -12.49 8.87
C ALA A 31 3.01 -11.27 8.33
N LEU A 32 4.21 -11.51 7.83
CA LEU A 32 4.88 -10.57 6.94
C LEU A 32 4.42 -10.85 5.50
N LEU A 33 4.12 -9.78 4.79
CA LEU A 33 3.80 -9.78 3.37
C LEU A 33 4.81 -8.88 2.66
N LEU A 34 5.47 -9.44 1.65
CA LEU A 34 6.43 -8.74 0.81
C LEU A 34 5.76 -8.48 -0.53
N LEU A 35 5.70 -7.23 -0.96
CA LEU A 35 5.18 -6.82 -2.26
C LEU A 35 6.29 -6.27 -3.15
N SER A 36 6.10 -6.36 -4.46
CA SER A 36 6.98 -5.67 -5.42
C SER A 36 6.91 -4.14 -5.25
N PRO A 37 8.03 -3.42 -5.32
CA PRO A 37 8.05 -1.96 -5.33
C PRO A 37 7.67 -1.36 -6.69
N HIS A 38 7.55 -2.19 -7.73
CA HIS A 38 7.15 -1.74 -9.06
C HIS A 38 5.62 -1.56 -9.11
N ILE A 39 5.18 -0.32 -9.37
CA ILE A 39 3.77 0.01 -9.53
C ILE A 39 3.19 -0.84 -10.68
N GLY A 40 2.01 -1.43 -10.46
CA GLY A 40 1.38 -2.38 -11.39
C GLY A 40 1.88 -3.83 -11.27
N ASN A 41 2.88 -4.10 -10.44
CA ASN A 41 3.34 -5.47 -10.14
C ASN A 41 2.74 -5.96 -8.82
N TYR A 42 1.83 -6.92 -8.93
CA TYR A 42 1.06 -7.46 -7.80
C TYR A 42 1.63 -8.76 -7.22
N THR A 43 2.87 -9.11 -7.58
CA THR A 43 3.53 -10.29 -6.99
C THR A 43 3.73 -10.08 -5.49
N SER A 44 3.43 -11.13 -4.71
CA SER A 44 3.53 -11.11 -3.26
C SER A 44 4.19 -12.38 -2.72
N ILE A 45 4.97 -12.22 -1.66
CA ILE A 45 5.63 -13.32 -0.95
C ILE A 45 5.15 -13.29 0.51
N LYS A 46 4.78 -14.48 1.01
CA LYS A 46 4.31 -14.71 2.38
C LYS A 46 4.79 -16.06 2.87
N HIS A 47 4.76 -16.27 4.18
CA HIS A 47 4.98 -17.61 4.72
C HIS A 47 3.88 -18.57 4.21
N PRO A 48 4.20 -19.81 3.79
CA PRO A 48 3.23 -20.75 3.22
C PRO A 48 2.03 -21.01 4.13
N SER A 49 2.22 -21.04 5.45
CA SER A 49 1.16 -21.28 6.44
C SER A 49 0.22 -20.08 6.67
N PHE A 50 0.46 -18.93 6.05
CA PHE A 50 -0.47 -17.80 6.10
C PHE A 50 -1.41 -17.89 4.91
N GLU A 51 -2.61 -18.42 5.15
CA GLU A 51 -3.61 -18.65 4.11
C GLU A 51 -4.73 -17.60 4.18
N PHE A 52 -5.16 -17.14 3.02
CA PHE A 52 -6.33 -16.28 2.83
C PHE A 52 -6.91 -16.59 1.45
N LYS A 53 -8.19 -16.28 1.27
CA LYS A 53 -8.92 -16.50 0.02
C LYS A 53 -8.97 -15.22 -0.80
N GLN A 54 -9.17 -15.36 -2.11
CA GLN A 54 -9.46 -14.21 -2.96
C GLN A 54 -10.73 -13.50 -2.45
N GLY A 55 -10.68 -12.17 -2.37
CA GLY A 55 -11.73 -11.36 -1.77
C GLY A 55 -11.59 -11.12 -0.27
N ASP A 56 -10.70 -11.82 0.44
CA ASP A 56 -10.44 -11.55 1.85
C ASP A 56 -9.79 -10.18 2.03
N THR A 57 -10.24 -9.41 3.02
CA THR A 57 -9.58 -8.16 3.40
C THR A 57 -8.44 -8.45 4.36
N LEU A 58 -7.22 -8.02 3.99
CA LEU A 58 -6.05 -8.06 4.83
C LEU A 58 -5.79 -6.67 5.40
N GLU A 59 -5.69 -6.54 6.71
CA GLU A 59 -5.33 -5.27 7.33
C GLU A 59 -3.81 -5.06 7.27
N PHE A 60 -3.35 -3.96 6.69
CA PHE A 60 -1.94 -3.63 6.56
C PHE A 60 -1.44 -2.76 7.71
N PHE A 61 -0.25 -3.09 8.22
CA PHE A 61 0.42 -2.40 9.31
C PHE A 61 1.90 -2.17 8.98
N CYS A 62 2.46 -1.10 9.52
CA CYS A 62 3.88 -0.87 9.48
C CYS A 62 4.60 -1.93 10.34
N PRO A 63 5.62 -2.64 9.81
CA PRO A 63 6.37 -3.63 10.58
C PRO A 63 7.25 -3.01 11.66
N LEU A 64 7.57 -1.71 11.57
CA LEU A 64 8.46 -1.01 12.48
C LEU A 64 7.73 -0.38 13.68
N CYS A 65 6.65 0.37 13.43
CA CYS A 65 5.90 1.05 14.48
C CYS A 65 4.56 0.38 14.83
N GLY A 66 4.13 -0.64 14.08
CA GLY A 66 2.87 -1.35 14.30
C GLY A 66 1.61 -0.53 13.94
N ALA A 67 1.75 0.71 13.47
CA ALA A 67 0.61 1.55 13.13
C ALA A 67 -0.14 1.00 11.90
N SER A 68 -1.47 1.12 11.91
CA SER A 68 -2.30 0.79 10.76
C SER A 68 -1.96 1.69 9.59
N LEU A 69 -1.81 1.08 8.41
CA LEU A 69 -1.61 1.76 7.14
C LEU A 69 -2.92 1.98 6.40
N LYS A 70 -4.07 1.66 7.02
CA LYS A 70 -5.39 1.91 6.45
C LYS A 70 -5.51 3.38 6.03
N SER A 71 -5.89 3.58 4.77
CA SER A 71 -6.11 4.88 4.19
C SER A 71 -7.37 5.51 4.75
N ASP A 72 -7.36 6.83 4.84
CA ASP A 72 -8.55 7.61 5.17
C ASP A 72 -9.42 7.92 3.94
N ILE A 73 -9.01 7.52 2.72
CA ILE A 73 -9.81 7.71 1.51
C ILE A 73 -10.83 6.58 1.30
N HIS A 74 -10.43 5.33 1.61
CA HIS A 74 -11.29 4.17 1.48
C HIS A 74 -10.82 3.05 2.42
N PRO A 75 -11.73 2.33 3.11
CA PRO A 75 -11.34 1.31 4.08
C PRO A 75 -10.56 0.13 3.49
N ASN A 76 -10.73 -0.15 2.19
CA ASN A 76 -10.01 -1.21 1.48
C ASN A 76 -8.67 -0.76 0.92
N LEU A 77 -8.23 0.48 1.15
CA LEU A 77 -6.94 0.96 0.65
C LEU A 77 -5.96 1.13 1.81
N ALA A 78 -4.72 0.70 1.62
CA ALA A 78 -3.60 1.01 2.50
C ALA A 78 -2.76 2.13 1.86
N LEU A 79 -2.20 3.03 2.66
CA LEU A 79 -1.41 4.16 2.21
C LEU A 79 0.06 4.03 2.63
N VAL A 80 0.97 4.27 1.68
CA VAL A 80 2.39 4.53 1.93
C VAL A 80 2.83 5.80 1.23
N LEU A 81 3.95 6.37 1.65
CA LEU A 81 4.57 7.51 0.99
C LEU A 81 5.72 7.00 0.14
N MET A 82 5.73 7.29 -1.15
CA MET A 82 6.85 6.98 -2.03
C MET A 82 7.71 8.23 -2.21
N LYS A 83 9.02 8.05 -2.33
CA LYS A 83 9.92 9.06 -2.89
C LYS A 83 10.61 8.48 -4.11
N ASP A 84 10.56 9.20 -5.20
CA ASP A 84 11.32 8.82 -6.40
C ASP A 84 12.81 9.16 -6.25
N GLU A 85 13.58 8.85 -7.29
CA GLU A 85 15.03 9.10 -7.34
C GLU A 85 15.40 10.58 -7.29
N THR A 86 14.48 11.46 -7.68
CA THR A 86 14.65 12.92 -7.63
C THR A 86 14.30 13.50 -6.26
N GLY A 87 13.78 12.66 -5.36
CA GLY A 87 13.27 13.07 -4.05
C GLY A 87 11.84 13.60 -4.09
N LYS A 88 11.15 13.56 -5.24
CA LYS A 88 9.75 13.95 -5.36
C LYS A 88 8.88 12.95 -4.61
N GLY A 89 7.97 13.47 -3.79
CA GLY A 89 7.10 12.70 -2.93
C GLY A 89 5.78 12.34 -3.60
N PHE A 90 5.33 11.11 -3.40
CA PHE A 90 4.06 10.60 -3.87
C PHE A 90 3.31 9.89 -2.74
N ALA A 91 1.99 9.87 -2.79
CA ALA A 91 1.17 8.97 -1.98
C ALA A 91 0.75 7.79 -2.84
N VAL A 92 1.02 6.58 -2.36
CA VAL A 92 0.70 5.34 -3.05
C VAL A 92 -0.31 4.55 -2.23
N TYR A 93 -1.42 4.19 -2.86
CA TYR A 93 -2.50 3.42 -2.28
C TYR A 93 -2.56 2.02 -2.88
N PHE A 94 -2.53 1.01 -2.02
CA PHE A 94 -2.66 -0.40 -2.39
C PHE A 94 -4.02 -0.94 -1.97
N SER A 95 -4.64 -1.81 -2.79
CA SER A 95 -5.78 -2.59 -2.31
C SER A 95 -5.37 -3.54 -1.18
N GLN A 96 -6.20 -3.57 -0.15
CA GLN A 96 -6.13 -4.49 0.98
C GLN A 96 -6.92 -5.77 0.72
N VAL A 97 -7.62 -5.87 -0.42
CA VAL A 97 -8.42 -7.04 -0.78
C VAL A 97 -7.55 -8.02 -1.57
N ALA A 98 -7.47 -9.25 -1.10
CA ALA A 98 -6.68 -10.30 -1.71
C ALA A 98 -7.16 -10.58 -3.15
N GLY A 99 -6.23 -10.48 -4.10
CA GLY A 99 -6.49 -10.66 -5.53
C GLY A 99 -7.18 -9.48 -6.21
N GLU A 100 -7.32 -8.33 -5.54
CA GLU A 100 -7.61 -7.07 -6.23
C GLU A 100 -6.32 -6.43 -6.72
N HIS A 101 -6.25 -6.13 -8.01
CA HIS A 101 -5.12 -5.45 -8.63
C HIS A 101 -5.47 -3.99 -8.82
N SER A 102 -5.15 -3.16 -7.82
CA SER A 102 -5.33 -1.71 -7.89
C SER A 102 -4.24 -0.98 -7.13
N THR A 103 -3.51 -0.14 -7.85
CA THR A 103 -2.54 0.79 -7.28
C THR A 103 -2.87 2.20 -7.74
N TYR A 104 -2.94 3.14 -6.80
CA TYR A 104 -3.16 4.55 -7.09
C TYR A 104 -1.96 5.34 -6.60
N GLU A 105 -1.33 6.11 -7.47
CA GLU A 105 -0.20 6.95 -7.16
C GLU A 105 -0.56 8.41 -7.44
N THR A 106 -0.17 9.33 -6.56
CA THR A 106 -0.47 10.74 -6.74
C THR A 106 0.62 11.63 -6.18
N ASP A 107 0.84 12.77 -6.83
CA ASP A 107 1.66 13.88 -6.35
C ASP A 107 0.82 15.06 -5.82
N GLY A 108 -0.50 14.87 -5.68
CA GLY A 108 -1.46 15.89 -5.25
C GLY A 108 -2.15 16.64 -6.38
N ASP A 109 -1.52 16.73 -7.56
CA ASP A 109 -2.06 17.41 -8.74
C ASP A 109 -2.61 16.41 -9.76
N SER A 110 -1.96 15.25 -9.87
CA SER A 110 -2.34 14.18 -10.79
C SER A 110 -2.50 12.85 -10.06
N VAL A 111 -3.29 11.94 -10.64
CA VAL A 111 -3.47 10.58 -10.14
C VAL A 111 -3.12 9.61 -11.27
N HIS A 112 -2.10 8.80 -11.04
CA HIS A 112 -1.75 7.65 -11.86
C HIS A 112 -2.42 6.39 -11.30
N ILE A 113 -3.04 5.60 -12.18
CA ILE A 113 -3.88 4.46 -11.80
C ILE A 113 -3.39 3.23 -12.57
N GLU A 114 -3.13 2.15 -11.85
CA GLU A 114 -2.69 0.88 -12.43
C GLU A 114 -3.51 -0.30 -11.90
N GLY A 115 -3.71 -1.31 -12.76
CA GLY A 115 -4.41 -2.57 -12.45
C GLY A 115 -5.85 -2.66 -12.95
N GLU A 116 -6.31 -3.90 -13.17
CA GLU A 116 -7.62 -4.20 -13.78
C GLU A 116 -8.81 -3.83 -12.89
N ASP A 117 -8.62 -3.81 -11.57
CA ASP A 117 -9.67 -3.46 -10.60
C ASP A 117 -9.69 -1.96 -10.26
N ALA A 118 -8.80 -1.17 -10.85
CA ALA A 118 -8.57 0.20 -10.42
C ALA A 118 -9.74 1.17 -10.73
N GLY A 119 -10.73 0.72 -11.51
CA GLY A 119 -12.01 1.42 -11.68
C GLY A 119 -12.86 1.48 -10.40
N ARG A 120 -12.63 0.57 -9.44
CA ARG A 120 -13.48 0.38 -8.25
C ARG A 120 -13.46 1.55 -7.26
N TYR A 121 -12.37 2.33 -7.20
CA TYR A 121 -12.20 3.40 -6.19
C TYR A 121 -12.00 4.80 -6.80
N THR A 122 -12.47 5.01 -8.04
CA THR A 122 -12.29 6.25 -8.82
C THR A 122 -13.09 7.47 -8.33
N TYR A 123 -13.95 7.32 -7.32
CA TYR A 123 -14.87 8.37 -6.85
C TYR A 123 -14.28 9.39 -5.86
N PHE A 124 -13.01 9.26 -5.45
CA PHE A 124 -12.42 10.09 -4.40
C PHE A 124 -11.51 11.21 -4.93
N LYS A 125 -11.69 12.44 -4.43
CA LYS A 125 -10.74 13.55 -4.66
C LYS A 125 -9.49 13.35 -3.79
N ILE A 126 -8.47 12.75 -4.39
CA ILE A 126 -7.21 12.40 -3.71
C ILE A 126 -6.38 13.65 -3.32
N GLY A 127 -6.48 14.74 -4.09
CA GLY A 127 -5.59 15.92 -3.97
C GLY A 127 -5.62 16.64 -2.61
N GLU A 128 -6.79 16.84 -1.98
CA GLU A 128 -6.85 17.59 -0.70
C GLU A 128 -6.21 16.81 0.46
N LYS A 129 -6.27 15.48 0.41
CA LYS A 129 -5.71 14.61 1.46
C LYS A 129 -4.21 14.37 1.29
N PHE A 130 -3.64 14.68 0.12
CA PHE A 130 -2.19 14.60 -0.10
C PHE A 130 -1.43 15.69 0.68
N LYS A 131 -1.94 16.93 0.67
CA LYS A 131 -1.30 18.11 1.30
C LYS A 131 -1.01 17.97 2.80
N LYS A 132 -1.59 16.99 3.49
CA LYS A 132 -1.31 16.75 4.92
C LYS A 132 -0.05 15.92 5.17
N TYR A 133 0.54 15.34 4.11
CA TYR A 133 1.71 14.47 4.23
C TYR A 133 3.03 15.13 3.84
N PHE A 134 2.95 16.27 3.13
CA PHE A 134 4.08 17.05 2.60
C PHE A 134 3.85 18.54 2.83
#